data_AF-A0A1T3BNI3-F1
#
_entry.id   AF-A0A1T3BNI3-F1
#
_cell.length_a   1.000
_cell.length_b   1.000
_cell.length_c   1.000
_cell.angle_alpha   90.00
_cell.angle_beta   90.00
_cell.angle_gamma   90.00
#
_symmetry.space_group_name_H-M   'P 1'
#
loop_
_entity.id
_entity.type
_entity.pdbx_description
1 polymer ?
#
loop_
_entity_poly.entity_id
_entity_poly.type
_entity_poly.pdbx_seq_one_letter_code
_entity_poly.pdbx_strand_id
1 'polypeptide(L)' 'MQTGRMERVPILIFGKEFWNNVINFDYLSTQGMISPSDVDLFTFVNTAEQAFEIIRSFYKLG' A
#
# COMPACT_ATOMS: atom_id res chain seq x y z
N MET A 1 -0.59 9.24 22.86
CA MET A 1 -0.72 10.07 21.65
C MET A 1 0.56 9.93 20.85
N GLN A 2 0.60 9.04 19.86
CA GLN A 2 1.57 9.13 18.77
C GLN A 2 0.73 9.22 17.49
N THR A 3 0.47 10.48 17.14
CA THR A 3 -0.14 11.04 15.92
C THR A 3 -1.43 10.40 15.39
N GLY A 4 -2.52 11.16 15.54
CA GLY A 4 -3.87 10.83 15.13
C GLY A 4 -3.98 10.39 13.66
N ARG A 5 -4.69 9.27 13.51
CA ARG A 5 -5.45 8.81 12.34
C ARG A 5 -5.02 9.50 11.04
N MET A 6 -3.98 8.98 10.40
CA MET A 6 -3.93 9.12 8.94
C MET A 6 -5.25 8.55 8.42
N GLU A 7 -6.02 9.36 7.70
CA GLU A 7 -7.09 8.82 6.87
C GLU A 7 -6.46 7.70 6.04
N ARG A 8 -7.12 6.54 5.96
CA ARG A 8 -6.62 5.45 5.11
C ARG A 8 -6.47 6.05 3.71
N VAL A 9 -5.27 5.99 3.16
CA VAL A 9 -4.97 6.43 1.79
C VAL A 9 -4.45 5.22 1.02
N PRO A 10 -4.82 5.05 -0.26
CA PRO A 10 -4.32 3.94 -1.07
C PRO A 10 -2.85 4.18 -1.39
N ILE A 11 -1.97 3.22 -1.04
CA ILE A 11 -0.56 3.28 -1.39
C ILE A 11 -0.33 2.41 -2.61
N LEU A 12 -0.05 3.04 -3.76
CA LEU A 12 0.16 2.35 -5.02
C LEU A 12 1.64 2.27 -5.34
N ILE A 13 2.11 1.08 -5.66
CA ILE A 13 3.53 0.83 -5.95
C ILE A 13 3.67 0.20 -7.34
N PHE A 14 4.52 0.82 -8.18
CA PHE A 14 4.91 0.27 -9.46
C PHE A 14 6.16 -0.60 -9.34
N GLY A 15 6.21 -1.68 -10.12
CA GLY A 15 7.39 -2.55 -10.18
C GLY A 15 7.51 -3.47 -8.96
N LYS A 16 6.53 -4.36 -8.78
CA LYS A 16 6.49 -5.33 -7.66
C LYS A 16 7.79 -6.10 -7.46
N GLU A 17 8.37 -6.57 -8.54
CA GLU A 17 9.60 -7.37 -8.51
C GLU A 17 10.78 -6.58 -7.93
N PHE A 18 10.91 -5.29 -8.25
CA PHE A 18 11.93 -4.43 -7.68
C PHE A 18 11.74 -4.30 -6.16
N TRP A 19 10.53 -3.92 -5.73
CA TRP A 19 10.26 -3.67 -4.31
C TRP A 19 10.31 -4.92 -3.43
N ASN A 20 9.93 -6.09 -3.96
CA ASN A 20 10.08 -7.36 -3.26
C ASN A 20 11.54 -7.70 -2.92
N ASN A 21 12.50 -7.21 -3.72
CA ASN A 21 13.93 -7.41 -3.45
C ASN A 21 14.52 -6.32 -2.54
N VAL A 22 13.93 -5.12 -2.52
CA VAL A 22 14.41 -3.98 -1.71
C VAL A 22 13.86 -4.03 -0.29
N ILE A 23 12.60 -4.46 -0.12
CA ILE A 23 11.89 -4.46 1.16
C ILE A 23 11.30 -5.84 1.42
N ASN A 24 11.66 -6.42 2.57
CA ASN A 24 10.99 -7.61 3.09
C ASN A 24 9.81 -7.20 3.98
N PHE A 25 8.63 -7.06 3.37
CA PHE A 25 7.41 -6.64 4.07
C PHE A 25 6.98 -7.63 5.16
N ASP A 26 7.18 -8.93 4.93
CA ASP A 26 6.88 -9.96 5.94
C ASP A 26 7.75 -9.75 7.19
N TYR A 27 9.05 -9.51 7.00
CA TYR A 27 9.96 -9.23 8.10
C TYR A 27 9.55 -7.96 8.86
N LEU A 28 9.23 -6.86 8.16
CA LEU A 28 8.78 -5.62 8.80
C LEU A 28 7.50 -5.83 9.63
N SER A 29 6.57 -6.66 9.14
CA SER A 29 5.35 -7.06 9.86
C SER A 29 5.70 -7.84 11.14
N THR A 30 6.62 -8.81 11.07
CA THR A 30 7.06 -9.56 12.26
C THR A 30 7.78 -8.70 13.30
N GLN A 31 8.48 -7.64 12.88
CA GLN A 31 9.15 -6.69 13.78
C GLN A 31 8.19 -5.65 14.38
N GLY A 32 6.90 -5.70 14.03
CA GLY A 32 5.89 -4.74 14.52
C GLY A 32 6.06 -3.32 13.96
N MET A 33 6.83 -3.16 12.87
CA MET A 33 7.06 -1.88 12.20
C MET A 33 5.87 -1.47 11.32
N ILE A 34 5.11 -2.46 10.84
CA ILE A 34 3.85 -2.29 10.12
C ILE A 34 2.83 -3.26 10.74
N SER A 35 1.55 -2.86 10.81
CA SER A 35 0.52 -3.81 11.23
C SER A 35 0.38 -4.91 10.17
N PRO A 36 -0.04 -6.14 10.53
CA PRO A 36 -0.32 -7.18 9.55
C PRO A 36 -1.34 -6.74 8.48
N SER A 37 -2.31 -5.91 8.88
CA SER A 37 -3.30 -5.30 7.98
C SER A 37 -2.75 -4.15 7.14
N ASP A 38 -1.56 -3.63 7.45
CA ASP A 38 -0.89 -2.57 6.70
C ASP A 38 -0.08 -3.13 5.53
N VAL A 39 0.24 -4.42 5.53
CA VAL A 39 0.82 -5.11 4.36
C VAL A 39 -0.14 -5.02 3.16
N ASP A 40 -1.45 -5.05 3.43
CA ASP A 40 -2.51 -4.86 2.43
C ASP A 40 -2.67 -3.39 1.97
N LEU A 41 -2.00 -2.41 2.61
CA LEU A 41 -2.06 -1.00 2.17
C LEU A 41 -1.35 -0.80 0.84
N PHE A 42 -0.38 -1.66 0.51
CA PHE A 42 0.38 -1.57 -0.73
C PHE A 42 -0.32 -2.35 -1.84
N THR A 43 -0.88 -1.64 -2.80
CA THR A 43 -1.40 -2.25 -4.02
C THR A 43 -0.36 -2.11 -5.13
N PHE A 44 0.15 -3.25 -5.59
CA PHE A 44 1.06 -3.29 -6.73
C PHE A 44 0.30 -3.08 -8.03
N VAL A 45 0.78 -2.15 -8.84
CA VAL A 45 0.16 -1.77 -10.12
C VAL A 45 1.19 -1.83 -11.25
N ASN A 46 0.73 -2.25 -12.43
CA ASN A 46 1.58 -2.38 -13.62
C ASN A 46 1.33 -1.27 -14.64
N THR A 47 0.19 -0.59 -14.57
CA THR A 47 -0.16 0.51 -15.49
C THR A 47 -0.82 1.68 -14.76
N ALA A 48 -0.78 2.86 -15.38
CA ALA A 48 -1.41 4.06 -14.85
C ALA A 48 -2.93 3.93 -14.77
N GLU A 49 -3.55 3.24 -15.74
CA GLU A 49 -4.99 2.98 -15.79
C GLU A 49 -5.43 2.12 -14.60
N GLN A 50 -4.67 1.06 -14.29
CA GLN A 50 -4.94 0.22 -13.12
C GLN A 50 -4.84 1.03 -11.83
N ALA A 51 -3.82 1.86 -11.70
CA ALA A 51 -3.65 2.75 -10.56
C ALA A 51 -4.84 3.72 -10.40
N PHE A 52 -5.28 4.30 -11.50
CA PHE A 52 -6.40 5.24 -11.50
C PHE A 52 -7.72 4.57 -11.11
N GLU A 53 -8.01 3.36 -11.60
CA GLU A 53 -9.21 2.61 -11.21
C GLU A 53 -9.23 2.27 -9.71
N ILE A 54 -8.08 1.98 -9.11
CA ILE A 54 -7.98 1.75 -7.65
C ILE A 54 -8.27 3.03 -6.89
N ILE A 55 -7.71 4.17 -7.32
CA ILE A 55 -7.97 5.49 -6.70
C ILE A 55 -9.47 5.82 -6.82
N ARG A 56 -10.05 5.63 -8.01
CA ARG A 56 -11.46 5.86 -8.28
C ARG A 56 -12.35 5.03 -7.37
N SER A 57 -12.05 3.74 -7.25
CA SER A 57 -12.78 2.80 -6.39
C SER A 57 -12.64 3.15 -4.91
N PHE A 58 -11.44 3.54 -4.48
CA PHE A 58 -11.14 3.92 -3.09
C PHE A 58 -11.95 5.14 -2.64
N TYR A 59 -11.97 6.20 -3.46
CA TYR A 59 -12.69 7.43 -3.17
C TYR A 59 -14.14 7.42 -3.65
N LYS A 60 -14.61 6.32 -4.23
CA LYS A 60 -15.96 6.18 -4.82
C LYS A 60 -16.28 7.32 -5.80
N LEU A 61 -15.31 7.66 -6.64
CA LEU A 61 -15.47 8.69 -7.66
C LEU A 61 -16.37 8.12 -8.77
N GLY A 62 -17.65 8.47 -8.72
CA GLY A 62 -18.69 8.09 -9.70
C GLY A 62 -18.51 8.82 -11.01
#